data_AF-A0A2G6PXH2-F1
#
_entry.id   AF-A0A2G6PXH2-F1
#
_cell.length_a   1.000
_cell.length_b   1.000
_cell.length_c   1.000
_cell.angle_alpha   90.00
_cell.angle_beta   90.00
_cell.angle_gamma   90.00
#
_symmetry.space_group_name_H-M   'P 1'
#
loop_
_entity.id
_entity.type
_entity.pdbx_description
1 polymer ?
#
loop_
_entity_poly.entity_id
_entity_poly.type
_entity_poly.pdbx_seq_one_letter_code
_entity_poly.pdbx_strand_id
1 'polypeptide(L)'
;MWLIYLLWLQCPDFQASSTNLSVQDQQLSEISGLVYSQLNPQIIWVHNDSGGEPSVFALNAFGSTAAVLHLDIPAITDVEDIATGYLSAAHHQVLFLGDIGDNDAVRSSIAIYMVAEPVVYPCQDAAGPFEVTLTPTAFHLTYPDGARDAETLLFDPQNEELFVVSKRDFPVGRLYRVPKPWVPDENMELEYLLDISVAFPVGGDVSHDGSQIVVKNYMQPFSDHAYLWFRSAGTDLWEAFSASPCSLPLIQEPQGEAIGFNPFSGGYATISEGLYPAVHCFDRTQPNDFDVLPAQFPGDFNSDSLVDDFDQLILISHWLEKTPDIQPEHDLIQDESIHVLDFVCHVNLEEQAECFNFQ
;
A
#
# COMPACT_ATOMS: atom_id res chain seq x y z
N MET A 1 19.53 39.53 8.21
CA MET A 1 18.11 39.50 7.82
C MET A 1 17.95 38.25 6.98
N TRP A 2 17.69 37.12 7.62
CA TRP A 2 17.48 35.85 6.92
C TRP A 2 16.07 35.90 6.36
N LEU A 3 15.96 36.05 5.03
CA LEU A 3 14.70 35.84 4.33
C LEU A 3 14.37 34.35 4.46
N ILE A 4 13.46 34.02 5.36
CA ILE A 4 12.76 32.75 5.34
C ILE A 4 11.84 32.83 4.12
N TYR A 5 12.21 32.13 3.05
CA TYR A 5 11.27 31.85 1.97
C TYR A 5 10.19 30.96 2.58
N LEU A 6 9.01 31.52 2.80
CA LEU A 6 7.78 30.75 2.93
C LEU A 6 7.53 30.13 1.55
N LEU A 7 8.11 28.95 1.32
CA LEU A 7 7.70 28.07 0.25
C LEU A 7 6.26 27.67 0.58
N TRP A 8 5.31 28.29 -0.11
CA TRP A 8 3.95 27.76 -0.15
C TRP A 8 4.06 26.40 -0.82
N LEU A 9 3.75 25.32 -0.09
CA LEU A 9 3.58 24.01 -0.69
C LEU A 9 2.47 24.14 -1.74
N GLN A 10 2.87 24.25 -2.99
CA GLN A 10 1.95 24.21 -4.11
C GLN A 10 1.47 22.77 -4.25
N CYS A 11 0.17 22.61 -4.50
CA CYS A 11 -0.38 21.29 -4.78
C CYS A 11 0.35 20.65 -5.96
N PRO A 12 0.83 19.40 -5.82
CA PRO A 12 1.45 18.70 -6.91
C PRO A 12 0.45 18.36 -8.01
N ASP A 13 0.94 18.35 -9.24
CA ASP A 13 0.18 17.99 -10.42
C ASP A 13 0.38 16.49 -10.72
N PHE A 14 -0.71 15.75 -10.89
CA PHE A 14 -0.71 14.34 -11.28
C PHE A 14 -1.37 14.15 -12.65
N GLN A 15 -0.95 13.11 -13.37
CA GLN A 15 -1.55 12.68 -14.62
C GLN A 15 -1.87 11.19 -14.57
N ALA A 16 -3.01 10.81 -15.14
CA ALA A 16 -3.32 9.40 -15.33
C ALA A 16 -2.27 8.75 -16.26
N SER A 17 -1.75 7.60 -15.86
CA SER A 17 -0.87 6.78 -16.67
C SER A 17 -1.59 6.30 -17.92
N SER A 18 -0.87 6.18 -19.04
CA SER A 18 -1.42 5.64 -20.30
C SER A 18 -1.47 4.12 -20.33
N THR A 19 -0.93 3.46 -19.28
CA THR A 19 -0.92 2.01 -19.15
C THR A 19 -2.31 1.50 -18.76
N ASN A 20 -2.86 0.60 -19.58
CA ASN A 20 -4.10 -0.09 -19.25
C ASN A 20 -3.78 -1.36 -18.47
N LEU A 21 -3.86 -1.28 -17.15
CA LEU A 21 -3.78 -2.42 -16.24
C LEU A 21 -5.19 -2.81 -15.82
N SER A 22 -5.51 -4.11 -15.85
CA SER A 22 -6.80 -4.63 -15.39
C SER A 22 -6.58 -5.86 -14.52
N VAL A 23 -7.35 -5.96 -13.44
CA VAL A 23 -7.39 -7.17 -12.61
C VAL A 23 -7.91 -8.33 -13.46
N GLN A 24 -7.24 -9.47 -13.39
CA GLN A 24 -7.55 -10.65 -14.20
C GLN A 24 -8.32 -11.73 -13.43
N ASP A 25 -8.37 -11.62 -12.10
CA ASP A 25 -9.03 -12.59 -11.23
C ASP A 25 -10.50 -12.23 -11.05
N GLN A 26 -11.39 -13.13 -11.46
CA GLN A 26 -12.83 -12.95 -11.32
C GLN A 26 -13.31 -12.95 -9.86
N GLN A 27 -12.50 -13.50 -8.94
CA GLN A 27 -12.81 -13.51 -7.52
C GLN A 27 -12.73 -12.12 -6.92
N LEU A 28 -11.98 -11.21 -7.54
CA LEU A 28 -11.77 -9.84 -7.10
C LEU A 28 -12.82 -8.90 -7.71
N SER A 29 -14.09 -9.17 -7.41
CA SER A 29 -15.21 -8.40 -7.93
C SER A 29 -15.74 -7.33 -6.98
N GLU A 30 -15.30 -7.31 -5.73
CA GLU A 30 -15.76 -6.42 -4.66
C GLU A 30 -14.57 -5.71 -4.00
N ILE A 31 -13.53 -5.35 -4.78
CA ILE A 31 -12.34 -4.68 -4.25
C ILE A 31 -12.72 -3.36 -3.57
N SER A 32 -12.37 -3.21 -2.28
CA SER A 32 -12.63 -1.99 -1.51
C SER A 32 -11.36 -1.28 -1.02
N GLY A 33 -10.31 -2.00 -0.64
CA GLY A 33 -9.00 -1.41 -0.28
C GLY A 33 -7.84 -1.82 -1.19
N LEU A 34 -6.82 -0.96 -1.27
CA LEU A 34 -5.54 -1.27 -1.91
C LEU A 34 -4.35 -0.62 -1.21
N VAL A 35 -3.23 -1.33 -1.11
CA VAL A 35 -1.93 -0.77 -0.72
C VAL A 35 -0.81 -1.32 -1.60
N TYR A 36 0.16 -0.47 -1.95
CA TYR A 36 1.39 -0.98 -2.56
C TYR A 36 2.26 -1.63 -1.49
N SER A 37 2.83 -2.79 -1.81
CA SER A 37 3.78 -3.45 -0.93
C SER A 37 5.08 -2.65 -0.82
N GLN A 38 5.58 -2.51 0.40
CA GLN A 38 6.91 -1.97 0.69
C GLN A 38 7.98 -3.07 0.74
N LEU A 39 7.56 -4.32 1.02
CA LEU A 39 8.46 -5.48 1.10
C LEU A 39 8.70 -6.15 -0.26
N ASN A 40 7.68 -6.16 -1.10
CA ASN A 40 7.58 -6.93 -2.35
C ASN A 40 7.39 -5.97 -3.53
N PRO A 41 8.47 -5.63 -4.27
CA PRO A 41 8.36 -4.74 -5.42
C PRO A 41 7.34 -5.25 -6.45
N GLN A 42 6.61 -4.32 -7.07
CA GLN A 42 5.58 -4.60 -8.08
C GLN A 42 4.37 -5.41 -7.58
N ILE A 43 4.17 -5.52 -6.26
CA ILE A 43 2.98 -6.10 -5.65
C ILE A 43 2.05 -4.99 -5.13
N ILE A 44 0.77 -5.11 -5.46
CA ILE A 44 -0.33 -4.36 -4.85
C ILE A 44 -1.17 -5.36 -4.06
N TRP A 45 -1.36 -5.12 -2.77
CA TRP A 45 -2.29 -5.89 -1.95
C TRP A 45 -3.69 -5.30 -2.07
N VAL A 46 -4.68 -6.17 -2.26
CA VAL A 46 -6.10 -5.82 -2.29
C VAL A 46 -6.91 -6.85 -1.50
N HIS A 47 -8.14 -6.49 -1.13
CA HIS A 47 -9.12 -7.40 -0.57
C HIS A 47 -10.49 -7.11 -1.18
N ASN A 48 -11.39 -8.08 -1.12
CA ASN A 48 -12.81 -7.81 -1.32
C ASN A 48 -13.44 -7.32 -0.02
N ASP A 49 -14.51 -6.53 -0.12
CA ASP A 49 -15.30 -6.11 1.03
C ASP A 49 -16.17 -7.23 1.60
N SER A 50 -17.05 -7.79 0.76
CA SER A 50 -18.02 -8.79 1.19
C SER A 50 -17.92 -10.11 0.42
N GLY A 51 -18.78 -11.08 0.77
CA GLY A 51 -19.10 -12.24 -0.08
C GLY A 51 -18.00 -13.30 -0.29
N GLY A 52 -16.77 -13.05 0.16
CA GLY A 52 -15.59 -13.90 -0.05
C GLY A 52 -15.03 -14.56 1.21
N GLU A 53 -14.00 -15.37 1.01
CA GLU A 53 -13.16 -15.87 2.10
C GLU A 53 -12.35 -14.71 2.72
N PRO A 54 -12.01 -14.77 4.03
CA PRO A 54 -11.11 -13.83 4.70
C PRO A 54 -9.70 -13.81 4.07
N SER A 55 -9.51 -13.13 2.95
CA SER A 55 -8.27 -13.21 2.18
C SER A 55 -7.79 -11.87 1.67
N VAL A 56 -6.46 -11.73 1.62
CA VAL A 56 -5.76 -10.62 0.96
C VAL A 56 -5.05 -11.16 -0.27
N PHE A 57 -5.17 -10.46 -1.39
CA PHE A 57 -4.66 -10.90 -2.69
C PHE A 57 -3.53 -9.97 -3.13
N ALA A 58 -2.42 -10.55 -3.60
CA ALA A 58 -1.34 -9.81 -4.24
C ALA A 58 -1.57 -9.76 -5.74
N LEU A 59 -1.75 -8.57 -6.30
CA LEU A 59 -1.74 -8.32 -7.73
C LEU A 59 -0.30 -7.95 -8.16
N ASN A 60 0.19 -8.56 -9.24
CA ASN A 60 1.43 -8.12 -9.87
C ASN A 60 1.22 -6.96 -10.86
N ALA A 61 2.31 -6.47 -11.46
CA ALA A 61 2.28 -5.39 -12.46
C ALA A 61 1.43 -5.68 -13.72
N PHE A 62 0.99 -6.92 -13.93
CA PHE A 62 0.13 -7.33 -15.04
C PHE A 62 -1.34 -7.53 -14.63
N GLY A 63 -1.66 -7.37 -13.33
CA GLY A 63 -3.01 -7.51 -12.79
C GLY A 63 -3.40 -8.97 -12.52
N SER A 64 -2.44 -9.88 -12.56
CA SER A 64 -2.62 -11.29 -12.20
C SER A 64 -2.37 -11.48 -10.69
N THR A 65 -3.15 -12.36 -10.05
CA THR A 65 -3.01 -12.69 -8.63
C THR A 65 -1.74 -13.50 -8.39
N ALA A 66 -0.66 -12.88 -7.91
CA ALA A 66 0.61 -13.52 -7.57
C ALA A 66 0.58 -14.30 -6.27
N ALA A 67 -0.23 -13.87 -5.30
CA ALA A 67 -0.44 -14.61 -4.06
C ALA A 67 -1.83 -14.43 -3.46
N VAL A 68 -2.25 -15.40 -2.65
CA VAL A 68 -3.44 -15.33 -1.80
C VAL A 68 -3.04 -15.62 -0.36
N LEU A 69 -3.28 -14.65 0.53
CA LEU A 69 -3.07 -14.78 1.96
C LEU A 69 -4.42 -15.07 2.61
N HIS A 70 -4.63 -16.33 3.00
CA HIS A 70 -5.84 -16.74 3.71
C HIS A 70 -5.68 -16.41 5.21
N LEU A 71 -6.65 -15.72 5.81
CA LEU A 71 -6.66 -15.41 7.23
C LEU A 71 -7.39 -16.52 8.00
N ASP A 72 -6.71 -17.13 8.97
CA ASP A 72 -7.29 -18.14 9.87
C ASP A 72 -8.17 -17.46 10.93
N ILE A 73 -9.33 -16.96 10.48
CA ILE A 73 -10.37 -16.36 11.30
C ILE A 73 -11.73 -16.95 10.94
N PRO A 74 -12.71 -16.96 11.87
CA PRO A 74 -13.99 -17.64 11.63
C PRO A 74 -14.80 -17.05 10.47
N ALA A 75 -14.76 -15.73 10.31
CA ALA A 75 -15.37 -14.95 9.22
C ALA A 75 -14.90 -13.49 9.32
N ILE A 76 -14.94 -12.80 8.19
CA ILE A 76 -14.99 -11.32 8.11
C ILE A 76 -16.45 -10.87 8.01
N THR A 77 -16.77 -9.69 8.55
CA THR A 77 -18.14 -9.15 8.51
C THR A 77 -18.32 -8.13 7.40
N ASP A 78 -17.50 -7.07 7.39
CA ASP A 78 -17.61 -5.88 6.51
C ASP A 78 -16.20 -5.24 6.44
N VAL A 79 -15.39 -5.68 5.48
CA VAL A 79 -13.95 -5.34 5.42
C VAL A 79 -13.73 -4.24 4.42
N GLU A 80 -13.43 -3.06 4.91
CA GLU A 80 -13.55 -1.87 4.07
C GLU A 80 -12.20 -1.34 3.59
N ASP A 81 -11.13 -1.52 4.37
CA ASP A 81 -9.83 -0.94 3.98
C ASP A 81 -8.63 -1.73 4.52
N ILE A 82 -7.49 -1.50 3.88
CA ILE A 82 -6.20 -2.14 4.18
C ILE A 82 -5.12 -1.07 4.33
N ALA A 83 -4.27 -1.21 5.34
CA ALA A 83 -3.11 -0.37 5.55
C ALA A 83 -1.84 -1.22 5.68
N THR A 84 -0.68 -0.59 5.51
CA THR A 84 0.60 -1.30 5.61
C THR A 84 1.70 -0.44 6.19
N GLY A 85 2.69 -1.07 6.85
CA GLY A 85 3.88 -0.37 7.31
C GLY A 85 4.76 -1.19 8.23
N TYR A 86 6.01 -0.73 8.40
CA TYR A 86 6.99 -1.41 9.23
C TYR A 86 6.72 -1.19 10.72
N LEU A 87 6.64 -2.27 11.50
CA LEU A 87 6.59 -2.18 12.96
C LEU A 87 7.97 -2.41 13.57
N SER A 88 8.52 -1.38 14.22
CA SER A 88 9.86 -1.43 14.82
C SER A 88 9.98 -2.50 15.89
N ALA A 89 8.93 -2.71 16.70
CA ALA A 89 8.94 -3.71 17.76
C ALA A 89 8.97 -5.15 17.24
N ALA A 90 8.37 -5.39 16.07
CA ALA A 90 8.26 -6.72 15.47
C ALA A 90 9.33 -6.98 14.39
N HIS A 91 10.05 -5.92 13.98
CA HIS A 91 11.11 -5.94 12.97
C HIS A 91 10.69 -6.49 11.60
N HIS A 92 9.44 -6.28 11.20
CA HIS A 92 8.93 -6.71 9.91
C HIS A 92 7.86 -5.77 9.36
N GLN A 93 7.60 -5.92 8.06
CA GLN A 93 6.46 -5.31 7.38
C GLN A 93 5.18 -6.05 7.79
N VAL A 94 4.08 -5.30 7.97
CA VAL A 94 2.77 -5.85 8.31
C VAL A 94 1.67 -5.30 7.41
N LEU A 95 0.61 -6.08 7.28
CA LEU A 95 -0.66 -5.66 6.70
C LEU A 95 -1.69 -5.56 7.83
N PHE A 96 -2.46 -4.47 7.82
CA PHE A 96 -3.62 -4.25 8.68
C PHE A 96 -4.87 -4.29 7.83
N LEU A 97 -5.81 -5.18 8.16
CA LEU A 97 -7.08 -5.31 7.47
C LEU A 97 -8.21 -4.85 8.40
N GLY A 98 -9.00 -3.86 7.98
CA GLY A 98 -10.06 -3.27 8.77
C GLY A 98 -11.42 -3.93 8.50
N ASP A 99 -11.87 -4.79 9.41
CA ASP A 99 -13.28 -5.21 9.47
C ASP A 99 -14.07 -4.16 10.26
N ILE A 100 -14.26 -3.01 9.61
CA ILE A 100 -14.68 -1.73 10.20
C ILE A 100 -16.02 -1.19 9.68
N GLY A 101 -16.56 -1.78 8.61
CA GLY A 101 -17.85 -1.41 8.03
C GLY A 101 -19.01 -1.71 8.97
N ASP A 102 -20.04 -0.88 8.93
CA ASP A 102 -21.26 -1.08 9.71
C ASP A 102 -22.38 -0.24 9.12
N ASN A 103 -22.77 -0.57 7.90
CA ASN A 103 -23.75 0.18 7.11
C ASN A 103 -25.03 0.59 7.88
N ASP A 104 -25.48 -0.24 8.82
CA ASP A 104 -26.66 -0.01 9.67
C ASP A 104 -26.35 0.58 11.06
N ALA A 105 -25.08 0.80 11.40
CA ALA A 105 -24.59 1.32 12.68
C ALA A 105 -25.06 0.49 13.89
N VAL A 106 -24.98 -0.84 13.79
CA VAL A 106 -25.49 -1.82 14.76
C VAL A 106 -24.40 -2.69 15.40
N ARG A 107 -23.19 -2.72 14.85
CA ARG A 107 -22.08 -3.51 15.37
C ARG A 107 -21.59 -2.91 16.69
N SER A 108 -21.67 -3.70 17.76
CA SER A 108 -21.15 -3.29 19.07
C SER A 108 -19.63 -3.32 19.15
N SER A 109 -18.96 -3.93 18.19
CA SER A 109 -17.50 -3.99 18.07
C SER A 109 -17.12 -4.18 16.60
N ILE A 110 -16.05 -3.51 16.19
CA ILE A 110 -15.33 -3.72 14.92
C ILE A 110 -13.99 -4.41 15.23
N ALA A 111 -13.23 -4.77 14.19
CA ALA A 111 -11.91 -5.36 14.36
C ALA A 111 -10.88 -4.84 13.35
N ILE A 112 -9.61 -4.82 13.76
CA ILE A 112 -8.47 -4.72 12.86
C ILE A 112 -7.65 -6.00 13.00
N TYR A 113 -7.36 -6.65 11.88
CA TYR A 113 -6.54 -7.85 11.80
C TYR A 113 -5.14 -7.49 11.29
N MET A 114 -4.12 -7.86 12.05
CA MET A 114 -2.71 -7.63 11.70
C MET A 114 -2.02 -8.95 11.35
N VAL A 115 -1.35 -8.99 10.20
CA VAL A 115 -0.49 -10.11 9.78
C VAL A 115 0.89 -9.61 9.38
N ALA A 116 1.91 -10.44 9.57
CA ALA A 116 3.20 -10.22 8.95
C ALA A 116 3.08 -10.34 7.43
N GLU A 117 3.62 -9.37 6.69
CA GLU A 117 3.66 -9.45 5.24
C GLU A 117 4.71 -10.52 4.83
N PRO A 118 4.32 -11.56 4.08
CA PRO A 118 5.28 -12.55 3.59
C PRO A 118 6.06 -12.03 2.37
N VAL A 119 7.19 -12.67 2.09
CA VAL A 119 7.90 -12.45 0.83
C VAL A 119 7.11 -13.12 -0.31
N VAL A 120 6.79 -12.35 -1.34
CA VAL A 120 6.07 -12.77 -2.54
C VAL A 120 6.82 -12.29 -3.77
N TYR A 121 6.96 -13.17 -4.75
CA TYR A 121 7.57 -12.84 -6.04
C TYR A 121 6.45 -12.52 -7.06
N PRO A 122 6.59 -11.45 -7.87
CA PRO A 122 5.55 -11.03 -8.80
C PRO A 122 5.35 -11.99 -9.97
N CYS A 123 6.39 -12.75 -10.31
CA CYS A 123 6.36 -13.78 -11.34
C CYS A 123 5.77 -15.07 -10.77
N GLN A 124 4.69 -15.54 -11.37
CA GLN A 124 4.13 -16.86 -11.09
C GLN A 124 4.84 -17.91 -11.93
N ASP A 125 5.09 -19.06 -11.35
CA ASP A 125 5.43 -20.25 -12.13
C ASP A 125 4.14 -20.91 -12.66
N ALA A 126 4.28 -22.05 -13.35
CA ALA A 126 3.14 -22.77 -13.89
C ALA A 126 2.20 -23.37 -12.81
N ALA A 127 2.54 -23.27 -11.52
CA ALA A 127 1.74 -23.82 -10.42
C ALA A 127 0.62 -22.87 -9.95
N GLY A 128 0.62 -21.60 -10.37
CA GLY A 128 -0.39 -20.61 -10.02
C GLY A 128 0.06 -19.67 -8.88
N PRO A 129 -0.88 -18.99 -8.19
CA PRO A 129 -0.55 -18.07 -7.10
C PRO A 129 0.15 -18.79 -5.95
N PHE A 130 1.06 -18.09 -5.27
CA PHE A 130 1.54 -18.50 -3.97
C PHE A 130 0.40 -18.42 -2.95
N GLU A 131 0.12 -19.50 -2.23
CA GLU A 131 -0.93 -19.51 -1.20
C GLU A 131 -0.36 -19.83 0.18
N VAL A 132 -0.79 -19.07 1.18
CA VAL A 132 -0.44 -19.30 2.59
C VAL A 132 -1.59 -18.94 3.51
N THR A 133 -1.75 -19.72 4.59
CA THR A 133 -2.68 -19.40 5.67
C THR A 133 -1.93 -18.73 6.81
N LEU A 134 -2.40 -17.57 7.25
CA LEU A 134 -1.82 -16.75 8.31
C LEU A 134 -2.81 -16.64 9.47
N THR A 135 -2.33 -16.76 10.70
CA THR A 135 -3.14 -16.46 11.89
C THR A 135 -2.94 -14.98 12.26
N PRO A 136 -3.93 -14.10 12.05
CA PRO A 136 -3.79 -12.68 12.38
C PRO A 136 -3.81 -12.45 13.88
N THR A 137 -3.18 -11.36 14.31
CA THR A 137 -3.46 -10.75 15.60
C THR A 137 -4.70 -9.87 15.46
N ALA A 138 -5.73 -10.10 16.27
CA ALA A 138 -6.96 -9.33 16.22
C ALA A 138 -6.99 -8.24 17.30
N PHE A 139 -7.41 -7.03 16.91
CA PHE A 139 -7.67 -5.91 17.81
C PHE A 139 -9.14 -5.55 17.72
N HIS A 140 -9.88 -5.72 18.81
CA HIS A 140 -11.30 -5.40 18.84
C HIS A 140 -11.51 -3.97 19.33
N LEU A 141 -12.39 -3.24 18.65
CA LEU A 141 -12.54 -1.81 18.84
C LEU A 141 -14.01 -1.42 19.01
N THR A 142 -14.25 -0.41 19.84
CA THR A 142 -15.56 0.20 20.05
C THR A 142 -15.46 1.70 19.88
N TYR A 143 -16.50 2.33 19.32
CA TYR A 143 -16.56 3.77 19.22
C TYR A 143 -17.04 4.39 20.55
N PRO A 144 -16.43 5.50 21.01
CA PRO A 144 -16.75 6.11 22.31
C PRO A 144 -18.15 6.75 22.37
N ASP A 145 -18.77 6.96 21.22
CA ASP A 145 -20.02 7.69 21.03
C ASP A 145 -21.05 6.92 20.19
N GLY A 146 -20.89 5.60 20.12
CA GLY A 146 -21.84 4.67 19.51
C GLY A 146 -21.36 4.10 18.17
N ALA A 147 -21.92 2.94 17.84
CA ALA A 147 -21.67 2.22 16.59
C ALA A 147 -21.87 3.11 15.37
N ARG A 148 -21.03 2.92 14.35
CA ARG A 148 -21.04 3.67 13.10
C ARG A 148 -20.24 2.95 12.03
N ASP A 149 -20.62 3.26 10.80
CA ASP A 149 -19.98 2.85 9.57
C ASP A 149 -18.67 3.61 9.32
N ALA A 150 -17.60 2.91 8.97
CA ALA A 150 -16.29 3.47 8.64
C ALA A 150 -15.64 2.68 7.52
N GLU A 151 -14.96 3.38 6.62
CA GLU A 151 -14.41 2.78 5.40
C GLU A 151 -13.03 3.31 5.06
N THR A 152 -12.28 3.76 6.08
CA THR A 152 -10.93 4.25 5.84
C THR A 152 -10.04 3.90 7.00
N LEU A 153 -8.95 3.23 6.71
CA LEU A 153 -7.92 2.79 7.65
C LEU A 153 -6.59 3.44 7.28
N LEU A 154 -5.99 4.16 8.22
CA LEU A 154 -4.70 4.82 8.00
C LEU A 154 -3.66 4.29 8.99
N PHE A 155 -2.46 4.02 8.52
CA PHE A 155 -1.30 3.72 9.37
C PHE A 155 -0.27 4.85 9.28
N ASP A 156 0.09 5.45 10.42
CA ASP A 156 1.17 6.43 10.49
C ASP A 156 2.52 5.73 10.74
N PRO A 157 3.45 5.70 9.77
CA PRO A 157 4.75 5.05 9.96
C PRO A 157 5.69 5.82 10.90
N GLN A 158 5.48 7.12 11.15
CA GLN A 158 6.35 7.91 12.02
C GLN A 158 6.10 7.62 13.50
N ASN A 159 4.83 7.41 13.87
CA ASN A 159 4.40 7.16 15.24
C ASN A 159 3.89 5.73 15.47
N GLU A 160 3.83 4.92 14.41
CA GLU A 160 3.25 3.57 14.36
C GLU A 160 1.80 3.53 14.83
N GLU A 161 0.99 4.55 14.53
CA GLU A 161 -0.40 4.69 14.99
C GLU A 161 -1.40 4.27 13.92
N LEU A 162 -2.56 3.75 14.34
CA LEU A 162 -3.66 3.39 13.46
C LEU A 162 -4.82 4.36 13.66
N PHE A 163 -5.47 4.72 12.56
CA PHE A 163 -6.62 5.61 12.55
C PHE A 163 -7.76 5.03 11.71
N VAL A 164 -8.99 5.30 12.14
CA VAL A 164 -10.22 4.91 11.45
C VAL A 164 -11.02 6.17 11.15
N VAL A 165 -11.57 6.29 9.93
CA VAL A 165 -12.43 7.42 9.56
C VAL A 165 -13.85 6.94 9.26
N SER A 166 -14.85 7.54 9.91
CA SER A 166 -16.25 7.21 9.66
C SER A 166 -16.76 7.74 8.32
N LYS A 167 -17.62 6.96 7.64
CA LYS A 167 -18.22 7.32 6.35
C LYS A 167 -19.45 8.21 6.49
N ARG A 168 -20.36 7.83 7.38
CA ARG A 168 -21.76 8.29 7.37
C ARG A 168 -22.03 9.55 8.18
N ASP A 169 -21.04 10.02 8.93
CA ASP A 169 -21.09 11.35 9.50
C ASP A 169 -21.06 12.37 8.35
N PHE A 170 -22.05 13.27 8.28
CA PHE A 170 -22.17 14.22 7.17
C PHE A 170 -22.29 15.65 7.71
N PRO A 171 -21.53 16.62 7.19
CA PRO A 171 -20.73 16.59 5.95
C PRO A 171 -19.24 16.24 6.15
N VAL A 172 -18.90 15.50 7.20
CA VAL A 172 -17.51 15.30 7.67
C VAL A 172 -17.26 13.84 8.05
N GLY A 173 -16.08 13.32 7.78
CA GLY A 173 -15.63 12.05 8.36
C GLY A 173 -15.07 12.28 9.76
N ARG A 174 -15.35 11.39 10.71
CA ARG A 174 -14.81 11.52 12.07
C ARG A 174 -13.58 10.65 12.20
N LEU A 175 -12.46 11.26 12.56
CA LEU A 175 -11.17 10.60 12.73
C LEU A 175 -11.03 10.07 14.16
N TYR A 176 -10.78 8.78 14.27
CA TYR A 176 -10.52 8.08 15.52
C TYR A 176 -9.11 7.48 15.49
N ARG A 177 -8.46 7.45 16.64
CA ARG A 177 -7.19 6.74 16.84
C ARG A 177 -7.42 5.44 17.61
N VAL A 178 -6.73 4.38 17.21
CA VAL A 178 -6.62 3.14 17.99
C VAL A 178 -5.67 3.38 19.18
N PRO A 179 -6.13 3.25 20.43
CA PRO A 179 -5.30 3.55 21.59
C PRO A 179 -4.13 2.56 21.70
N LYS A 180 -2.98 3.06 22.16
CA LYS A 180 -1.81 2.23 22.50
C LYS A 180 -1.74 1.98 24.02
N PRO A 181 -1.18 0.84 24.47
CA PRO A 181 -0.65 -0.26 23.66
C PRO A 181 -1.77 -1.06 22.97
N TRP A 182 -1.49 -1.61 21.79
CA TRP A 182 -2.42 -2.53 21.13
C TRP A 182 -2.40 -3.86 21.88
N VAL A 183 -3.53 -4.22 22.48
CA VAL A 183 -3.67 -5.46 23.24
C VAL A 183 -4.51 -6.45 22.42
N PRO A 184 -3.93 -7.58 21.99
CA PRO A 184 -4.66 -8.59 21.24
C PRO A 184 -5.88 -9.12 22.00
N ASP A 185 -6.97 -9.38 21.27
CA ASP A 185 -8.21 -9.97 21.77
C ASP A 185 -8.93 -9.17 22.89
N GLU A 186 -8.48 -7.95 23.20
CA GLU A 186 -9.16 -7.03 24.11
C GLU A 186 -10.00 -6.01 23.33
N ASN A 187 -11.18 -5.69 23.89
CA ASN A 187 -12.01 -4.60 23.38
C ASN A 187 -11.44 -3.26 23.86
N MET A 188 -10.85 -2.51 22.94
CA MET A 188 -10.34 -1.16 23.18
C MET A 188 -11.36 -0.11 22.71
N GLU A 189 -11.49 1.00 23.44
CA GLU A 189 -12.32 2.12 23.02
C GLU A 189 -11.48 3.08 22.16
N LEU A 190 -11.96 3.38 20.96
CA LEU A 190 -11.33 4.32 20.03
C LEU A 190 -11.28 5.73 20.63
N GLU A 191 -10.23 6.48 20.32
CA GLU A 191 -10.08 7.86 20.74
C GLU A 191 -10.52 8.81 19.61
N TYR A 192 -11.65 9.50 19.79
CA TYR A 192 -12.06 10.56 18.86
C TYR A 192 -11.05 11.72 18.89
N LEU A 193 -10.59 12.14 17.71
CA LEU A 193 -9.63 13.25 17.56
C LEU A 193 -10.29 14.51 17.01
N LEU A 194 -10.77 14.46 15.77
CA LEU A 194 -11.42 15.58 15.10
C LEU A 194 -12.33 15.11 13.95
N ASP A 195 -13.12 16.04 13.43
CA ASP A 195 -13.85 15.88 12.18
C ASP A 195 -12.98 16.36 11.01
N ILE A 196 -12.77 15.51 10.00
CA ILE A 196 -12.09 15.87 8.76
C ILE A 196 -13.11 16.38 7.74
N SER A 197 -12.75 17.39 6.95
CA SER A 197 -13.66 18.01 5.97
C SER A 197 -13.79 17.19 4.67
N VAL A 198 -14.06 15.89 4.80
CA VAL A 198 -14.34 14.94 3.73
C VAL A 198 -15.70 14.32 4.00
N ALA A 199 -16.67 14.52 3.12
CA ALA A 199 -17.95 13.84 3.22
C ALA A 199 -17.83 12.44 2.60
N PHE A 200 -18.39 11.41 3.26
CA PHE A 200 -18.38 10.01 2.79
C PHE A 200 -16.99 9.48 2.41
N PRO A 201 -15.98 9.56 3.29
CA PRO A 201 -14.69 8.92 3.04
C PRO A 201 -14.89 7.40 2.88
N VAL A 202 -14.20 6.81 1.89
CA VAL A 202 -14.32 5.39 1.50
C VAL A 202 -12.97 4.70 1.29
N GLY A 203 -11.87 5.39 1.61
CA GLY A 203 -10.53 4.82 1.47
C GLY A 203 -9.47 5.89 1.61
N GLY A 204 -8.29 5.48 2.04
CA GLY A 204 -7.17 6.39 2.21
C GLY A 204 -5.86 5.66 2.47
N ASP A 205 -4.76 6.40 2.37
CA ASP A 205 -3.44 5.86 2.61
C ASP A 205 -2.50 6.96 3.12
N VAL A 206 -1.41 6.55 3.75
CA VAL A 206 -0.35 7.42 4.24
C VAL A 206 0.93 7.06 3.51
N SER A 207 1.65 8.05 3.01
CA SER A 207 2.90 7.80 2.28
C SER A 207 3.91 7.06 3.15
N HIS A 208 4.83 6.33 2.53
CA HIS A 208 5.83 5.51 3.22
C HIS A 208 6.63 6.26 4.31
N ASP A 209 6.92 7.54 4.07
CA ASP A 209 7.63 8.42 5.00
C ASP A 209 6.70 9.14 6.02
N GLY A 210 5.39 8.95 5.92
CA GLY A 210 4.37 9.59 6.75
C GLY A 210 4.15 11.07 6.48
N SER A 211 4.70 11.63 5.39
CA SER A 211 4.62 13.06 5.09
C SER A 211 3.34 13.47 4.35
N GLN A 212 2.64 12.52 3.73
CA GLN A 212 1.47 12.76 2.90
C GLN A 212 0.34 11.81 3.29
N ILE A 213 -0.89 12.32 3.17
CA ILE A 213 -2.11 11.56 3.47
C ILE A 213 -3.06 11.75 2.30
N VAL A 214 -3.57 10.65 1.75
CA VAL A 214 -4.63 10.68 0.75
C VAL A 214 -5.91 10.11 1.35
N VAL A 215 -7.03 10.78 1.10
CA VAL A 215 -8.36 10.24 1.40
C VAL A 215 -9.25 10.51 0.20
N LYS A 216 -9.95 9.47 -0.27
CA LYS A 216 -10.99 9.61 -1.29
C LYS A 216 -12.37 9.46 -0.69
N ASN A 217 -13.35 10.00 -1.40
CA ASN A 217 -14.75 9.90 -1.03
C ASN A 217 -15.61 9.36 -2.14
N TYR A 218 -16.80 8.90 -1.74
CA TYR A 218 -17.84 8.44 -2.64
C TYR A 218 -19.08 9.31 -2.47
N MET A 219 -19.39 10.15 -3.46
CA MET A 219 -20.42 11.19 -3.35
C MET A 219 -21.59 10.99 -4.31
N GLN A 220 -22.08 9.78 -4.53
CA GLN A 220 -23.21 9.57 -5.46
C GLN A 220 -24.46 10.38 -5.09
N PRO A 221 -25.12 11.05 -6.05
CA PRO A 221 -24.91 11.03 -7.51
C PRO A 221 -23.94 12.11 -8.04
N PHE A 222 -23.22 12.81 -7.16
CA PHE A 222 -22.16 13.77 -7.51
C PHE A 222 -20.86 13.06 -7.88
N SER A 223 -19.85 13.85 -8.25
CA SER A 223 -18.52 13.35 -8.58
C SER A 223 -17.76 12.98 -7.31
N ASP A 224 -16.99 11.90 -7.42
CA ASP A 224 -16.05 11.49 -6.39
C ASP A 224 -14.83 12.41 -6.40
N HIS A 225 -14.17 12.51 -5.25
CA HIS A 225 -13.00 13.36 -5.05
C HIS A 225 -11.95 12.61 -4.24
N ALA A 226 -10.69 12.89 -4.55
CA ALA A 226 -9.57 12.52 -3.70
C ALA A 226 -8.84 13.79 -3.25
N TYR A 227 -8.37 13.75 -2.02
CA TYR A 227 -7.77 14.86 -1.33
C TYR A 227 -6.40 14.45 -0.77
N LEU A 228 -5.41 15.32 -0.93
CA LEU A 228 -4.05 15.15 -0.44
C LEU A 228 -3.75 16.20 0.62
N TRP A 229 -3.29 15.76 1.80
CA TRP A 229 -2.72 16.62 2.84
C TRP A 229 -1.22 16.39 2.97
N PHE A 230 -0.53 17.45 3.39
CA PHE A 230 0.87 17.42 3.78
C PHE A 230 0.99 17.55 5.28
N ARG A 231 1.71 16.61 5.90
CA ARG A 231 2.07 16.65 7.31
C ARG A 231 3.31 17.51 7.50
N SER A 232 3.27 18.40 8.49
CA SER A 232 4.47 19.15 8.88
C SER A 232 5.43 18.27 9.66
N ALA A 233 6.73 18.39 9.41
CA ALA A 233 7.72 17.58 10.12
C ALA A 233 7.62 17.75 11.64
N GLY A 234 7.51 16.62 12.37
CA GLY A 234 7.44 16.58 13.82
C GLY A 234 6.08 16.94 14.45
N THR A 235 5.02 17.09 13.66
CA THR A 235 3.63 17.19 14.16
C THR A 235 2.97 15.81 14.15
N ASP A 236 1.85 15.65 14.86
CA ASP A 236 1.07 14.43 14.76
C ASP A 236 0.34 14.32 13.40
N LEU A 237 0.02 13.09 12.94
CA LEU A 237 -0.61 12.86 11.64
C LEU A 237 -1.93 13.64 11.50
N TRP A 238 -2.77 13.60 12.54
CA TRP A 238 -4.12 14.19 12.51
C TRP A 238 -4.11 15.72 12.42
N GLU A 239 -3.00 16.39 12.77
CA GLU A 239 -2.88 17.84 12.64
C GLU A 239 -2.92 18.29 11.17
N ALA A 240 -2.48 17.42 10.23
CA ALA A 240 -2.48 17.71 8.81
C ALA A 240 -3.89 18.03 8.27
N PHE A 241 -4.92 17.37 8.80
CA PHE A 241 -6.32 17.57 8.38
C PHE A 241 -6.90 18.95 8.73
N SER A 242 -6.21 19.74 9.56
CA SER A 242 -6.58 21.14 9.81
C SER A 242 -6.19 22.08 8.67
N ALA A 243 -5.33 21.63 7.74
CA ALA A 243 -4.96 22.37 6.56
C ALA A 243 -5.95 22.13 5.40
N SER A 244 -5.99 23.07 4.44
CA SER A 244 -6.71 22.86 3.19
C SER A 244 -6.01 21.77 2.36
N PRO A 245 -6.73 20.73 1.90
CA PRO A 245 -6.14 19.72 1.03
C PRO A 245 -5.90 20.24 -0.37
N CYS A 246 -5.04 19.51 -1.09
CA CYS A 246 -4.95 19.52 -2.53
C CYS A 246 -5.98 18.56 -3.13
N SER A 247 -6.69 18.98 -4.17
CA SER A 247 -7.55 18.06 -4.94
C SER A 247 -6.71 17.23 -5.89
N LEU A 248 -6.94 15.93 -5.89
CA LEU A 248 -6.29 14.99 -6.79
C LEU A 248 -7.21 14.64 -7.98
N PRO A 249 -6.65 14.42 -9.18
CA PRO A 249 -7.43 13.91 -10.30
C PRO A 249 -7.90 12.48 -10.04
N LEU A 250 -9.11 12.15 -10.51
CA LEU A 250 -9.64 10.78 -10.50
C LEU A 250 -10.23 10.45 -11.87
N ILE A 251 -10.22 9.16 -12.19
CA ILE A 251 -11.07 8.60 -13.24
C ILE A 251 -12.34 8.13 -12.55
N GLN A 252 -13.50 8.44 -13.13
CA GLN A 252 -14.74 8.12 -12.46
C GLN A 252 -15.06 6.64 -12.55
N GLU A 253 -15.17 6.03 -11.37
CA GLU A 253 -15.26 4.60 -11.13
C GLU A 253 -16.67 4.25 -10.63
N PRO A 254 -17.28 3.14 -11.08
CA PRO A 254 -18.43 2.55 -10.40
C PRO A 254 -17.97 1.98 -9.05
N GLN A 255 -18.52 2.49 -7.94
CA GLN A 255 -18.16 2.03 -6.59
C GLN A 255 -16.64 1.92 -6.40
N GLY A 256 -15.92 3.00 -6.75
CA GLY A 256 -14.48 3.06 -6.55
C GLY A 256 -14.20 3.48 -5.13
N GLU A 257 -13.69 2.58 -4.30
CA GLU A 257 -13.39 2.83 -2.87
C GLU A 257 -11.87 2.83 -2.60
N ALA A 258 -11.12 1.99 -3.33
CA ALA A 258 -9.69 1.82 -3.09
C ALA A 258 -8.83 3.00 -3.59
N ILE A 259 -7.88 3.45 -2.78
CA ILE A 259 -6.79 4.37 -3.15
C ILE A 259 -5.55 4.10 -2.31
N GLY A 260 -4.37 4.13 -2.94
CA GLY A 260 -3.11 3.92 -2.22
C GLY A 260 -1.92 4.54 -2.92
N PHE A 261 -0.94 5.00 -2.15
CA PHE A 261 0.29 5.59 -2.66
C PHE A 261 1.18 4.55 -3.33
N ASN A 262 1.77 4.93 -4.44
CA ASN A 262 2.89 4.18 -5.01
C ASN A 262 4.20 4.69 -4.36
N PRO A 263 4.87 3.87 -3.53
CA PRO A 263 6.05 4.30 -2.76
C PRO A 263 7.27 4.58 -3.66
N PHE A 264 7.26 4.12 -4.92
CA PHE A 264 8.40 4.27 -5.83
C PHE A 264 8.30 5.53 -6.70
N SER A 265 7.09 5.94 -7.10
CA SER A 265 6.88 7.10 -7.98
C SER A 265 6.38 8.35 -7.26
N GLY A 266 5.94 8.24 -6.00
CA GLY A 266 5.23 9.31 -5.29
C GLY A 266 3.86 9.62 -5.90
N GLY A 267 3.39 8.75 -6.81
CA GLY A 267 2.04 8.72 -7.36
C GLY A 267 1.07 7.95 -6.47
N TYR A 268 -0.11 7.63 -7.02
CA TYR A 268 -1.11 6.78 -6.36
C TYR A 268 -1.86 5.95 -7.38
N ALA A 269 -2.58 4.94 -6.94
CA ALA A 269 -3.50 4.16 -7.77
C ALA A 269 -4.91 4.12 -7.16
N THR A 270 -5.91 3.89 -8.00
CA THR A 270 -7.28 3.55 -7.60
C THR A 270 -7.74 2.28 -8.30
N ILE A 271 -8.64 1.54 -7.65
CA ILE A 271 -9.30 0.35 -8.20
C ILE A 271 -10.79 0.44 -7.83
N SER A 272 -11.64 -0.04 -8.73
CA SER A 272 -13.10 -0.11 -8.56
C SER A 272 -13.59 -1.51 -8.23
N GLU A 273 -14.80 -1.60 -7.69
CA GLU A 273 -15.56 -2.85 -7.74
C GLU A 273 -15.95 -3.23 -9.18
N GLY A 274 -16.36 -4.48 -9.36
CA GLY A 274 -16.87 -5.04 -10.60
C GLY A 274 -15.99 -6.14 -11.17
N LEU A 275 -16.42 -6.74 -12.29
CA LEU A 275 -15.63 -7.79 -12.93
C LEU A 275 -14.46 -7.20 -13.72
N TYR A 276 -13.25 -7.63 -13.39
CA TYR A 276 -12.00 -7.21 -14.04
C TYR A 276 -11.78 -5.69 -14.03
N PRO A 277 -11.82 -5.05 -12.87
CA PRO A 277 -11.70 -3.60 -12.78
C PRO A 277 -10.35 -3.13 -13.32
N ALA A 278 -10.33 -1.93 -13.88
CA ALA A 278 -9.10 -1.27 -14.25
C ALA A 278 -8.35 -0.82 -12.99
N VAL A 279 -7.02 -0.88 -13.04
CA VAL A 279 -6.15 -0.24 -12.06
C VAL A 279 -5.72 1.10 -12.66
N HIS A 280 -6.17 2.20 -12.06
CA HIS A 280 -5.89 3.54 -12.54
C HIS A 280 -4.71 4.13 -11.78
N CYS A 281 -3.52 4.15 -12.41
CA CYS A 281 -2.32 4.75 -11.84
C CYS A 281 -2.23 6.24 -12.19
N PHE A 282 -1.80 7.06 -11.24
CA PHE A 282 -1.59 8.51 -11.41
C PHE A 282 -0.15 8.86 -11.05
N ASP A 283 0.61 9.31 -12.04
CA ASP A 283 2.00 9.68 -11.88
C ASP A 283 2.12 11.19 -11.60
N ARG A 284 3.03 11.58 -10.71
CA ARG A 284 3.32 13.01 -10.50
C ARG A 284 4.04 13.56 -11.74
N THR A 285 3.57 14.72 -12.23
CA THR A 285 4.06 15.34 -13.47
C THR A 285 5.29 16.22 -13.26
N GLN A 286 5.55 16.63 -12.03
CA GLN A 286 6.72 17.41 -11.62
C GLN A 286 7.34 16.74 -10.39
N PRO A 287 8.63 16.37 -10.39
CA PRO A 287 9.30 16.02 -9.14
C PRO A 287 9.37 17.29 -8.29
N ASN A 288 8.66 17.37 -7.16
CA ASN A 288 8.90 18.47 -6.21
C ASN A 288 10.25 18.25 -5.51
N ASP A 289 10.93 19.33 -5.16
CA ASP A 289 12.14 19.31 -4.31
C ASP A 289 11.92 18.58 -2.95
N PHE A 290 10.67 18.31 -2.57
CA PHE A 290 10.28 17.57 -1.36
C PHE A 290 9.79 16.13 -1.62
N ASP A 291 9.53 15.75 -2.87
CA ASP A 291 9.39 14.32 -3.26
C ASP A 291 10.74 13.63 -3.39
N VAL A 292 11.78 14.44 -3.18
CA VAL A 292 13.18 14.07 -3.04
C VAL A 292 13.58 14.32 -1.59
N LEU A 293 12.84 13.75 -0.63
CA LEU A 293 13.58 12.88 0.29
C LEU A 293 13.58 11.54 -0.43
N PRO A 294 14.62 11.25 -1.23
CA PRO A 294 14.62 9.99 -1.93
C PRO A 294 14.52 8.92 -0.84
N ALA A 295 13.73 7.87 -1.06
CA ALA A 295 14.34 6.57 -0.80
C ALA A 295 15.66 6.64 -1.55
N GLN A 296 16.77 6.95 -0.88
CA GLN A 296 18.05 7.09 -1.56
C GLN A 296 18.55 5.67 -1.67
N PHE A 297 18.39 4.88 -2.71
CA PHE A 297 17.68 4.75 -3.98
C PHE A 297 17.34 3.25 -4.00
N PRO A 298 16.30 2.74 -4.69
CA PRO A 298 16.26 1.32 -5.00
C PRO A 298 17.56 0.94 -5.73
N GLY A 299 18.44 0.18 -5.07
CA GLY A 299 19.78 -0.14 -5.55
C GLY A 299 20.95 0.63 -4.92
N ASP A 300 20.73 1.53 -3.95
CA ASP A 300 21.79 2.12 -3.10
C ASP A 300 21.98 1.25 -1.86
N PHE A 301 22.93 0.31 -1.94
CA PHE A 301 23.17 -0.67 -0.89
C PHE A 301 24.15 -0.18 0.18
N ASN A 302 24.75 0.99 -0.02
CA ASN A 302 25.73 1.56 0.91
C ASN A 302 25.25 2.86 1.60
N SER A 303 24.07 3.35 1.22
CA SER A 303 23.42 4.56 1.72
C SER A 303 24.25 5.84 1.51
N ASP A 304 25.01 5.93 0.42
CA ASP A 304 25.82 7.10 0.06
C ASP A 304 25.10 8.08 -0.89
N SER A 305 23.82 7.80 -1.18
CA SER A 305 22.97 8.61 -2.05
C SER A 305 23.33 8.54 -3.54
N LEU A 306 24.12 7.56 -3.95
CA LEU A 306 24.41 7.22 -5.34
C LEU A 306 23.93 5.80 -5.64
N VAL A 307 23.63 5.51 -6.91
CA VAL A 307 23.54 4.14 -7.41
C VAL A 307 24.66 4.00 -8.41
N ASP A 308 25.77 3.41 -7.97
CA ASP A 308 26.96 3.29 -8.79
C ASP A 308 27.58 1.88 -8.72
N ASP A 309 28.77 1.72 -9.31
CA ASP A 309 29.43 0.42 -9.40
C ASP A 309 29.71 -0.20 -8.00
N PHE A 310 29.78 0.60 -6.92
CA PHE A 310 29.97 0.09 -5.56
C PHE A 310 28.73 -0.60 -5.01
N ASP A 311 27.52 -0.14 -5.33
CA ASP A 311 26.28 -0.78 -4.88
C ASP A 311 26.07 -2.12 -5.55
N GLN A 312 26.44 -2.21 -6.84
CA GLN A 312 26.46 -3.48 -7.57
C GLN A 312 27.43 -4.46 -6.94
N LEU A 313 28.62 -4.01 -6.50
CA LEU A 313 29.59 -4.87 -5.80
C LEU A 313 29.07 -5.36 -4.44
N ILE A 314 28.30 -4.54 -3.72
CA ILE A 314 27.69 -4.93 -2.43
C ILE A 314 26.59 -5.97 -2.65
N LEU A 315 25.73 -5.79 -3.66
CA LEU A 315 24.74 -6.79 -4.04
C LEU A 315 25.38 -8.11 -4.48
N ILE A 316 26.38 -8.05 -5.35
CA ILE A 316 27.10 -9.23 -5.86
C ILE A 316 27.84 -9.95 -4.74
N SER A 317 28.51 -9.22 -3.83
CA SER A 317 29.18 -9.82 -2.67
C SER A 317 28.18 -10.47 -1.70
N HIS A 318 27.04 -9.84 -1.45
CA HIS A 318 26.00 -10.40 -0.60
C HIS A 318 25.37 -11.67 -1.20
N TRP A 319 25.23 -11.71 -2.53
CA TRP A 319 24.75 -12.89 -3.25
C TRP A 319 25.77 -14.03 -3.22
N LEU A 320 27.05 -13.75 -3.53
CA LEU A 320 28.15 -14.73 -3.50
C LEU A 320 28.41 -15.29 -2.09
N GLU A 321 28.20 -14.52 -1.04
CA GLU A 321 28.33 -14.98 0.35
C GLU A 321 27.19 -15.91 0.79
N LYS A 322 26.03 -15.88 0.12
CA LYS A 322 24.85 -16.68 0.46
C LYS A 322 24.65 -17.95 -0.36
N THR A 323 25.47 -18.21 -1.38
CA THR A 323 25.47 -19.47 -2.15
C THR A 323 26.79 -20.23 -1.91
N PRO A 324 26.88 -21.10 -0.89
CA PRO A 324 28.14 -21.77 -0.54
C PRO A 324 28.47 -22.95 -1.46
N ASP A 325 27.50 -23.44 -2.24
CA ASP A 325 27.67 -24.63 -3.11
C ASP A 325 27.35 -24.30 -4.56
N ILE A 326 28.35 -24.54 -5.42
CA ILE A 326 28.28 -24.40 -6.88
C ILE A 326 27.36 -25.49 -7.42
N GLN A 327 26.17 -25.10 -7.88
CA GLN A 327 25.32 -25.97 -8.69
C GLN A 327 25.48 -25.59 -10.18
N PRO A 328 25.55 -26.57 -11.12
CA PRO A 328 25.79 -26.31 -12.54
C PRO A 328 24.78 -25.36 -13.22
N GLU A 329 23.56 -25.28 -12.69
CA GLU A 329 22.49 -24.42 -13.20
C GLU A 329 22.72 -22.91 -13.00
N HIS A 330 23.71 -22.52 -12.19
CA HIS A 330 24.02 -21.11 -11.92
C HIS A 330 25.25 -20.58 -12.68
N ASP A 331 25.94 -21.46 -13.41
CA ASP A 331 27.01 -21.11 -14.38
C ASP A 331 26.36 -20.96 -15.76
N LEU A 332 25.72 -19.81 -15.97
CA LEU A 332 24.93 -19.51 -17.16
C LEU A 332 25.81 -19.32 -18.39
N ILE A 333 27.10 -19.03 -18.21
CA ILE A 333 28.08 -18.89 -19.30
C ILE A 333 28.95 -20.13 -19.51
N GLN A 334 28.77 -21.19 -18.70
CA GLN A 334 29.40 -22.51 -18.78
C GLN A 334 30.93 -22.48 -18.70
N ASP A 335 31.50 -21.65 -17.82
CA ASP A 335 32.96 -21.52 -17.64
C ASP A 335 33.50 -22.18 -16.35
N GLU A 336 32.67 -22.97 -15.68
CA GLU A 336 32.92 -23.66 -14.41
C GLU A 336 33.18 -22.72 -13.23
N SER A 337 32.78 -21.45 -13.35
CA SER A 337 32.85 -20.43 -12.30
C SER A 337 31.57 -19.60 -12.25
N ILE A 338 31.24 -19.02 -11.09
CA ILE A 338 30.09 -18.11 -10.96
C ILE A 338 30.64 -16.71 -10.71
N HIS A 339 30.51 -15.83 -11.70
CA HIS A 339 31.01 -14.47 -11.66
C HIS A 339 29.97 -13.46 -12.18
N VAL A 340 30.32 -12.16 -12.15
CA VAL A 340 29.42 -11.07 -12.55
C VAL A 340 28.81 -11.27 -13.96
N LEU A 341 29.47 -12.04 -14.83
CA LEU A 341 28.99 -12.35 -16.17
C LEU A 341 27.79 -13.32 -16.17
N ASP A 342 27.72 -14.27 -15.24
CA ASP A 342 26.54 -15.12 -15.05
C ASP A 342 25.33 -14.33 -14.57
N PHE A 343 25.57 -13.37 -13.66
CA PHE A 343 24.53 -12.45 -13.18
C PHE A 343 23.99 -11.57 -14.32
N VAL A 344 24.88 -11.03 -15.16
CA VAL A 344 24.49 -10.24 -16.34
C VAL A 344 23.70 -11.08 -17.34
N CYS A 345 24.03 -12.35 -17.52
CA CYS A 345 23.25 -13.28 -18.34
C CYS A 345 21.88 -13.59 -17.72
N HIS A 346 21.78 -13.72 -16.41
CA HIS A 346 20.51 -13.91 -15.71
C HIS A 346 19.56 -12.72 -15.91
N VAL A 347 20.08 -11.50 -15.74
CA VAL A 347 19.31 -10.25 -15.88
C VAL A 347 18.95 -9.97 -17.36
N ASN A 348 19.83 -10.30 -18.31
CA ASN A 348 19.57 -10.08 -19.74
C ASN A 348 18.73 -11.16 -20.44
N LEU A 349 18.46 -12.31 -19.80
CA LEU A 349 17.51 -13.30 -20.34
C LEU A 349 16.07 -12.76 -20.35
N GLU A 350 15.77 -11.74 -19.55
CA GLU A 350 14.45 -11.09 -19.50
C GLU A 350 14.26 -9.98 -20.56
N GLU A 351 15.32 -9.53 -21.25
CA GLU A 351 15.20 -8.58 -22.38
C GLU A 351 15.60 -9.21 -23.73
N GLN A 352 14.58 -9.79 -24.36
CA GLN A 352 14.45 -10.17 -25.78
C GLN A 352 15.10 -11.48 -26.25
N ALA A 353 14.20 -12.39 -26.65
CA ALA A 353 14.45 -13.37 -27.68
C ALA A 353 14.87 -12.69 -29.00
N GLU A 354 16.16 -12.33 -29.14
CA GLU A 354 16.87 -12.19 -30.42
C GLU A 354 18.39 -11.99 -30.18
N CYS A 355 19.05 -12.94 -29.53
CA CYS A 355 20.51 -13.11 -29.59
C CYS A 355 20.91 -14.56 -29.95
N PHE A 356 20.15 -15.18 -30.85
CA PHE A 356 20.68 -16.20 -31.76
C PHE A 356 21.02 -15.50 -33.08
N ASN A 357 22.27 -15.03 -33.21
CA ASN A 357 23.08 -14.99 -34.45
C ASN A 357 24.11 -13.84 -34.38
N PHE A 358 25.33 -14.16 -33.96
CA PHE A 358 26.52 -13.60 -34.59
C PHE A 358 27.39 -14.77 -35.07
N GLN A 359 27.86 -14.63 -36.31
CA GLN A 359 28.54 -15.67 -37.12
C GLN A 359 29.83 -16.21 -36.51
#